data_AF-A0A7Y2EF41-F1
#
_entry.id   AF-A0A7Y2EF41-F1
#
_cell.length_a   1.000
_cell.length_b   1.000
_cell.length_c   1.000
_cell.angle_alpha   90.00
_cell.angle_beta   90.00
_cell.angle_gamma   90.00
#
_symmetry.space_group_name_H-M   'P 1'
#
loop_
_entity.id
_entity.type
_entity.pdbx_description
1 polymer ?
#
loop_
_entity_poly.entity_id
_entity_poly.type
_entity_poly.pdbx_seq_one_letter_code
_entity_poly.pdbx_strand_id
1 'polypeptide(L)'
;MAISLKPDDTVAVGQVEIGNHLPLAVIAGPCALESRTHALETAGALKEIAGRLGVGLIYKSSFDKANRTSLTGARGTGLDDALSI
;
A
#
# COMPACT_ATOMS: atom_id res chain seq x y z
N MET A 1 22.48 -14.54 -28.03
CA MET A 1 22.59 -13.83 -26.73
C MET A 1 21.45 -14.31 -25.85
N ALA A 2 21.73 -14.98 -24.74
CA ALA A 2 20.71 -15.34 -23.77
C ALA A 2 20.45 -14.12 -22.87
N ILE A 3 19.21 -13.65 -22.83
CA ILE A 3 18.78 -12.64 -21.87
C ILE A 3 18.78 -13.32 -20.49
N SER A 4 19.62 -12.84 -19.58
CA SER A 4 19.55 -13.24 -18.18
C SER A 4 18.35 -12.55 -17.55
N LEU A 5 17.27 -13.29 -17.34
CA LEU A 5 16.09 -12.83 -16.62
C LEU A 5 16.35 -12.95 -15.12
N LYS A 6 17.23 -12.10 -14.60
CA LYS A 6 17.40 -11.96 -13.15
C LYS A 6 16.53 -10.77 -12.69
N PRO A 7 15.67 -10.95 -11.67
CA PRO A 7 14.99 -9.83 -11.05
C PRO A 7 16.00 -8.82 -10.47
N ASP A 8 15.61 -7.55 -10.47
CA ASP A 8 16.39 -6.52 -9.79
C ASP A 8 16.44 -6.82 -8.28
N ASP A 9 17.60 -6.57 -7.69
CA ASP A 9 17.82 -6.71 -6.24
C ASP A 9 17.34 -5.49 -5.44
N THR A 10 17.16 -4.36 -6.13
CA THR A 10 16.54 -3.13 -5.62
C THR A 10 15.42 -2.68 -6.55
N VAL A 11 14.25 -2.36 -5.97
CA VAL A 11 13.09 -1.86 -6.70
C VAL A 11 12.68 -0.49 -6.18
N ALA A 12 12.50 0.48 -7.07
CA ALA A 12 12.03 1.81 -6.73
C ALA A 12 10.51 1.93 -6.87
N VAL A 13 9.85 2.46 -5.83
CA VAL A 13 8.42 2.81 -5.82
C VAL A 13 8.29 4.28 -5.45
N GLY A 14 8.19 5.14 -6.46
CA GLY A 14 8.23 6.59 -6.27
C GLY A 14 9.58 7.01 -5.66
N GLN A 15 9.56 7.50 -4.42
CA GLN A 15 10.75 7.91 -3.66
C GLN A 15 11.27 6.84 -2.68
N VAL A 16 10.63 5.67 -2.63
CA VAL A 16 11.01 4.57 -1.73
C VAL A 16 11.82 3.54 -2.51
N GLU A 17 13.04 3.24 -2.06
CA GLU A 17 13.86 2.14 -2.58
C GLU A 17 13.73 0.92 -1.68
N ILE A 18 13.48 -0.25 -2.27
CA ILE A 18 13.24 -1.51 -1.56
C ILE A 18 14.30 -2.51 -1.97
N GLY A 19 15.10 -2.97 -1.01
CA GLY A 19 16.13 -3.99 -1.19
C GLY A 19 16.59 -4.54 0.15
N ASN A 20 17.04 -5.79 0.18
CA ASN A 20 17.42 -6.47 1.43
C ASN A 20 18.62 -5.82 2.17
N HIS A 21 19.37 -4.97 1.47
CA HIS A 21 20.55 -4.26 1.97
C HIS A 21 20.28 -2.76 2.26
N LEU A 22 19.04 -2.31 2.10
CA LEU A 22 18.63 -0.92 2.28
C LEU A 22 17.90 -0.71 3.62
N PRO A 23 17.71 0.54 4.07
CA PRO A 23 16.84 0.84 5.20
C PRO A 23 15.43 0.26 5.02
N LEU A 24 14.77 -0.07 6.14
CA LEU A 24 13.43 -0.66 6.12
C LEU A 24 12.43 0.24 5.39
N ALA A 25 11.64 -0.36 4.50
CA ALA A 25 10.43 0.22 3.92
C ALA A 25 9.20 -0.56 4.41
N VAL A 26 8.09 0.13 4.64
CA VAL A 26 6.86 -0.44 5.17
C VAL A 26 5.70 -0.19 4.22
N ILE A 27 4.93 -1.25 3.93
CA ILE A 27 3.64 -1.16 3.25
C ILE A 27 2.55 -1.27 4.32
N ALA A 28 1.83 -0.18 4.58
CA ALA A 28 0.89 -0.11 5.70
C ALA A 28 -0.37 0.70 5.39
N GLY A 29 -1.44 0.35 6.09
CA GLY A 29 -2.75 1.02 6.01
C GLY A 29 -3.87 0.06 6.40
N PRO A 30 -5.13 0.51 6.35
CA PRO A 30 -6.25 -0.31 6.74
C PRO A 30 -6.47 -1.48 5.76
N CYS A 31 -7.17 -2.50 6.22
CA CYS A 31 -7.40 -3.70 5.43
C CYS A 31 -8.19 -3.40 4.15
N ALA A 32 -9.25 -2.61 4.28
CA ALA A 32 -10.11 -2.12 3.21
C ALA A 32 -10.23 -0.59 3.29
N LEU A 33 -10.50 0.03 2.15
CA LEU A 33 -10.82 1.45 2.08
C LEU A 33 -12.28 1.65 2.47
N GLU A 34 -12.53 2.31 3.60
CA GLU A 34 -13.87 2.44 4.18
C GLU A 34 -14.52 3.80 3.90
N SER A 35 -13.73 4.87 3.95
CA SER A 35 -14.14 6.23 3.62
C SER A 35 -12.93 7.10 3.31
N ARG A 36 -13.15 8.23 2.62
CA ARG A 36 -12.10 9.22 2.33
C ARG A 36 -11.44 9.76 3.59
N THR A 37 -12.24 10.10 4.59
CA THR A 37 -11.75 10.62 5.87
C THR A 37 -10.85 9.61 6.57
N HIS A 38 -11.33 8.37 6.75
CA HIS A 38 -10.54 7.32 7.39
C HIS A 38 -9.23 7.03 6.62
N ALA A 39 -9.27 7.01 5.29
CA ALA A 39 -8.08 6.81 4.47
C ALA A 39 -7.03 7.90 4.68
N LEU A 40 -7.44 9.17 4.60
CA LEU A 40 -6.54 10.32 4.73
C LEU A 40 -5.99 10.49 6.15
N GLU A 41 -6.81 10.27 7.18
CA GLU A 41 -6.36 10.30 8.58
C GLU A 41 -5.31 9.22 8.83
N THR A 42 -5.56 7.99 8.36
CA THR A 42 -4.61 6.89 8.53
C THR A 42 -3.33 7.13 7.74
N ALA A 43 -3.43 7.58 6.49
CA ALA A 43 -2.27 7.90 5.66
C ALA A 43 -1.42 9.02 6.28
N GLY A 44 -2.06 10.07 6.81
CA GLY A 44 -1.40 11.16 7.51
C GLY A 44 -0.63 10.69 8.74
N ALA A 45 -1.30 9.94 9.63
CA ALA A 45 -0.67 9.40 10.84
C ALA A 45 0.52 8.47 10.51
N LEU A 46 0.36 7.58 9.52
CA LEU A 46 1.43 6.70 9.07
C LEU A 46 2.62 7.49 8.50
N LYS A 47 2.36 8.53 7.71
CA LYS A 47 3.41 9.39 7.16
C LYS A 47 4.22 10.10 8.25
N GLU A 48 3.55 10.63 9.27
CA GLU A 48 4.22 11.26 10.41
C GLU A 48 5.08 10.26 11.20
N ILE A 49 4.56 9.06 11.46
CA ILE A 49 5.29 7.99 12.15
C ILE A 49 6.51 7.56 11.34
N ALA A 50 6.34 7.28 10.04
CA ALA A 50 7.41 6.87 9.16
C ALA A 50 8.51 7.94 9.06
N GLY A 51 8.12 9.22 8.94
CA GLY A 51 9.05 10.35 8.95
C GLY A 51 9.85 10.46 10.24
N ARG A 52 9.21 10.27 11.40
CA ARG A 52 9.90 10.27 12.71
C ARG A 52 10.89 9.12 12.87
N LEU A 53 10.59 7.96 12.28
CA LEU A 53 11.44 6.77 12.35
C LEU A 53 12.49 6.70 11.23
N GLY A 54 12.39 7.56 10.21
CA GLY A 54 13.29 7.55 9.05
C GLY A 54 13.12 6.33 8.14
N VAL A 55 11.93 5.73 8.09
CA VAL A 55 11.64 4.55 7.25
C VAL A 55 10.81 4.92 6.01
N GLY A 56 10.99 4.17 4.92
CA GLY A 56 10.15 4.32 3.73
C GLY A 56 8.70 3.89 4.01
N LEU A 57 7.72 4.56 3.41
CA LEU A 57 6.30 4.23 3.56
C LEU A 57 5.60 4.17 2.20
N ILE A 58 4.86 3.09 1.98
CA ILE A 58 3.86 2.95 0.91
C ILE A 58 2.51 2.74 1.59
N TYR A 59 1.59 3.70 1.43
CA TYR A 59 0.22 3.53 1.93
C TYR A 59 -0.50 2.45 1.13
N LYS A 60 -1.24 1.57 1.82
CA LYS A 60 -2.00 0.49 1.19
C LYS A 60 -3.39 0.35 1.78
N SER A 61 -4.38 0.17 0.92
CA SER A 61 -5.74 -0.27 1.27
C SER A 61 -6.34 -1.08 0.13
N SER A 62 -7.24 -2.01 0.43
CA SER A 62 -7.98 -2.74 -0.62
C SER A 62 -9.26 -2.00 -0.97
N PHE A 63 -9.49 -1.75 -2.26
CA PHE A 63 -10.77 -1.19 -2.76
C PHE A 63 -11.89 -2.24 -2.80
N ASP A 64 -11.52 -3.52 -3.00
CA ASP A 64 -12.42 -4.66 -3.08
C ASP A 64 -11.88 -5.86 -2.29
N LYS A 65 -12.78 -6.60 -1.65
CA LYS A 65 -12.53 -7.87 -0.97
C LYS A 65 -13.24 -8.97 -1.75
N ALA A 66 -12.62 -9.45 -2.82
CA ALA A 66 -13.22 -10.39 -3.76
C ALA A 66 -13.52 -11.79 -3.18
N ASN A 67 -12.95 -12.13 -2.03
CA ASN A 67 -12.96 -13.47 -1.44
C ASN A 67 -13.75 -13.53 -0.11
N ARG A 68 -14.86 -12.80 -0.01
CA ARG A 68 -15.77 -12.90 1.14
C ARG A 68 -16.41 -14.29 1.20
N THR A 69 -16.61 -14.81 2.40
CA THR A 69 -17.30 -16.07 2.65
C THR A 69 -18.81 -15.99 2.42
N SER A 70 -19.39 -14.78 2.50
CA SER A 70 -20.77 -14.49 2.12
C SER A 70 -20.81 -13.62 0.86
N LEU A 71 -21.67 -13.99 -0.10
CA LEU A 71 -21.94 -13.20 -1.30
C LEU A 71 -22.50 -11.80 -0.99
N THR A 72 -23.20 -11.65 0.13
CA THR A 72 -23.80 -10.37 0.57
C THR A 72 -22.88 -9.57 1.50
N GLY A 73 -21.66 -10.06 1.77
CA GLY A 73 -20.71 -9.34 2.62
C GLY A 73 -20.21 -8.07 1.95
N ALA A 74 -20.07 -6.98 2.71
CA ALA A 74 -19.50 -5.73 2.21
C ALA A 74 -18.10 -5.95 1.59
N ARG A 75 -17.83 -5.44 0.40
CA ARG A 75 -16.56 -5.68 -0.29
C ARG A 75 -15.61 -4.49 -0.30
N GLY A 76 -16.03 -3.34 0.18
CA GLY A 76 -15.28 -2.08 0.09
C GLY A 76 -16.06 -1.06 -0.73
N THR A 77 -15.42 0.06 -1.06
CA THR A 77 -16.03 1.15 -1.84
C THR A 77 -16.09 0.86 -3.34
N GLY A 78 -15.34 -0.14 -3.84
CA GLY A 78 -15.25 -0.42 -5.28
C GLY A 78 -14.19 0.42 -5.99
N LEU A 79 -13.89 0.06 -7.24
CA LEU A 79 -12.74 0.61 -7.97
C LEU A 79 -12.87 2.12 -8.24
N ASP A 80 -13.99 2.56 -8.82
CA ASP A 80 -14.17 3.95 -9.26
C ASP A 80 -14.13 4.91 -8.07
N ASP A 81 -14.88 4.61 -7.01
CA ASP A 81 -14.90 5.43 -5.79
C ASP A 81 -13.53 5.43 -5.11
N ALA A 82 -12.86 4.28 -4.99
CA ALA A 82 -11.54 4.20 -4.35
C ALA A 82 -10.45 4.93 -5.11
N LEU A 83 -10.48 4.96 -6.45
CA LEU A 83 -9.50 5.70 -7.25
C LEU A 83 -9.62 7.22 -7.09
N SER A 84 -10.79 7.72 -6.66
CA SER A 84 -11.04 9.15 -6.45
C SER A 84 -10.58 9.68 -5.08
N ILE A 85 -10.20 8.77 -4.17
CA ILE A 85 -9.86 9.05 -2.77
C ILE A 85 -8.36 9.27 -2.59
#